data_AF-A0A0A7PRN9-F1
#
_entry.id   AF-A0A0A7PRN9-F1
#
_cell.length_a   1.000
_cell.length_b   1.000
_cell.length_c   1.000
_cell.angle_alpha   90.00
_cell.angle_beta   90.00
_cell.angle_gamma   90.00
#
_symmetry.space_group_name_H-M   'P 1'
#
loop_
_entity.id
_entity.type
_entity.pdbx_description
1 polymer ?
#
loop_
_entity_poly.entity_id
_entity_poly.type
_entity_poly.pdbx_seq_one_letter_code
_entity_poly.pdbx_strand_id
1 'polypeptide(L)'
;MQGTPKFVGEAPVVKSIATGLAPGLNLETTIPANPKIVAAITRLHEIKELHANWDSYGSQAVSATSFRPALELIIEAVHRCKEPSIVPLAEGGIGLRWEEAGKALELDVQVDEAVEAYAEGVEIDEPVNPMSIKEAMELLVRYCRT
;
A
#
# COMPACT_ATOMS: atom_id res chain seq x y z
N MET A 1 -16.05 -22.57 -40.49
CA MET A 1 -14.75 -21.95 -40.15
C MET A 1 -14.87 -20.45 -40.32
N GLN A 2 -14.10 -19.69 -39.52
CA GLN A 2 -13.87 -18.23 -39.54
C GLN A 2 -14.91 -17.40 -38.77
N GLY A 3 -14.57 -16.59 -37.77
CA GLY A 3 -13.28 -16.35 -37.10
C GLY A 3 -13.53 -15.35 -35.96
N THR A 4 -13.09 -15.66 -34.75
CA THR A 4 -13.16 -14.75 -33.61
C THR A 4 -12.17 -13.59 -33.83
N PRO A 5 -12.57 -12.32 -33.69
CA PRO A 5 -11.63 -11.22 -33.80
C PRO A 5 -10.62 -11.31 -32.65
N LYS A 6 -9.33 -11.45 -32.99
CA LYS A 6 -8.23 -11.29 -32.05
C LYS A 6 -7.95 -9.80 -31.92
N PHE A 7 -8.10 -9.25 -30.73
CA PHE A 7 -7.49 -7.96 -30.42
C PHE A 7 -5.97 -8.13 -30.47
N VAL A 8 -5.35 -7.63 -31.53
CA VAL A 8 -3.89 -7.49 -31.64
C VAL A 8 -3.55 -6.11 -31.11
N GLY A 9 -3.55 -5.98 -29.78
CA GLY A 9 -2.84 -4.90 -29.10
C GLY A 9 -1.45 -5.40 -28.74
N GLU A 10 -0.40 -4.60 -28.93
CA GLU A 10 0.95 -4.93 -28.46
C GLU A 10 0.90 -5.29 -26.96
N ALA A 11 1.70 -6.28 -26.55
CA ALA A 11 1.80 -6.64 -25.15
C ALA A 11 2.26 -5.42 -24.33
N PRO A 12 1.73 -5.18 -23.12
CA PRO A 12 2.16 -4.06 -22.30
C PRO A 12 3.67 -4.11 -22.08
N VAL A 13 4.36 -3.00 -22.33
CA VAL A 13 5.79 -2.88 -22.01
C VAL A 13 5.91 -2.75 -20.49
N VAL A 14 6.44 -3.79 -19.86
CA VAL A 14 6.80 -3.79 -18.43
C VAL A 14 8.21 -3.25 -18.28
N LYS A 15 8.41 -2.32 -17.35
CA LYS A 15 9.73 -1.84 -16.92
C LYS A 15 9.92 -2.09 -15.43
N SER A 16 11.14 -2.50 -15.08
CA SER A 16 11.61 -2.50 -13.70
C SER A 16 12.19 -1.13 -13.36
N ILE A 17 11.73 -0.51 -12.28
CA ILE A 17 12.17 0.80 -11.81
C ILE A 17 12.64 0.66 -10.37
N ALA A 18 13.85 1.13 -10.06
CA ALA A 18 14.31 1.24 -8.69
C ALA A 18 13.42 2.24 -7.94
N THR A 19 12.76 1.80 -6.88
CA THR A 19 11.84 2.66 -6.13
C THR A 19 12.58 3.67 -5.27
N GLY A 20 13.84 3.41 -4.90
CA GLY A 20 14.58 4.26 -3.98
C GLY A 20 14.03 4.28 -2.54
N LEU A 21 13.01 3.48 -2.21
CA LEU A 21 12.38 3.45 -0.89
C LEU A 21 13.18 2.58 0.10
N ALA A 22 13.60 1.40 -0.34
CA ALA A 22 14.45 0.48 0.41
C ALA A 22 15.53 -0.13 -0.50
N PRO A 23 16.68 -0.58 0.04
CA PRO A 23 17.71 -1.25 -0.74
C PRO A 23 17.14 -2.44 -1.52
N GLY A 24 17.32 -2.45 -2.84
CA GLY A 24 16.88 -3.54 -3.70
C GLY A 24 15.37 -3.59 -4.01
N LEU A 25 14.56 -2.66 -3.50
CA LEU A 25 13.14 -2.61 -3.82
C LEU A 25 12.91 -2.02 -5.22
N ASN A 26 12.57 -2.90 -6.16
CA ASN A 26 12.25 -2.54 -7.55
C ASN A 26 10.77 -2.80 -7.82
N LEU A 27 10.14 -1.92 -8.59
CA LEU A 27 8.76 -2.06 -9.03
C LEU A 27 8.73 -2.44 -10.51
N GLU A 28 7.99 -3.49 -10.85
CA GLU A 28 7.61 -3.80 -12.21
C GLU A 28 6.27 -3.12 -12.55
N THR A 29 6.26 -2.24 -13.55
CA THR A 29 5.06 -1.50 -13.96
C THR A 29 4.95 -1.40 -15.48
N THR A 30 3.71 -1.28 -15.98
CA THR A 30 3.42 -0.94 -17.37
C THR A 30 3.70 0.54 -17.66
N ILE A 31 3.83 0.88 -18.95
CA ILE A 31 3.98 2.26 -19.44
C ILE A 31 2.70 2.69 -20.20
N PRO A 32 2.13 3.88 -19.92
CA PRO A 32 2.49 4.78 -18.81
C PRO A 32 2.14 4.16 -17.45
N ALA A 33 2.90 4.51 -16.42
CA ALA A 33 2.67 4.00 -15.06
C ALA A 33 1.30 4.45 -14.53
N ASN A 34 0.67 3.61 -13.71
CA ASN A 34 -0.60 3.96 -13.08
C ASN A 34 -0.41 5.20 -12.19
N PRO A 35 -1.16 6.30 -12.42
CA PRO A 35 -0.97 7.55 -11.67
C PRO A 35 -1.14 7.37 -10.15
N LYS A 36 -1.99 6.43 -9.71
CA LYS A 36 -2.17 6.11 -8.29
C LYS A 36 -0.90 5.53 -7.66
N ILE A 37 -0.20 4.66 -8.39
CA ILE A 37 1.06 4.08 -7.94
C ILE A 37 2.15 5.16 -7.90
N VAL A 38 2.18 6.05 -8.89
CA VAL A 38 3.12 7.19 -8.92
C VAL A 38 2.90 8.11 -7.72
N ALA A 39 1.64 8.45 -7.41
CA ALA A 39 1.29 9.27 -6.25
C ALA A 39 1.72 8.60 -4.93
N ALA A 40 1.45 7.30 -4.79
CA ALA A 40 1.85 6.54 -3.60
C ALA A 40 3.37 6.49 -3.41
N ILE A 41 4.14 6.22 -4.47
CA ILE A 41 5.62 6.22 -4.39
C ILE A 41 6.15 7.61 -4.02
N THR A 42 5.55 8.67 -4.58
CA THR A 42 5.93 10.04 -4.25
C THR A 42 5.70 10.31 -2.76
N ARG A 43 4.54 9.91 -2.22
CA ARG A 43 4.25 10.08 -0.80
C ARG A 43 5.16 9.25 0.11
N LEU A 44 5.47 8.02 -0.27
CA LEU A 44 6.41 7.18 0.47
C LEU A 44 7.82 7.79 0.47
N HIS A 45 8.25 8.44 -0.62
CA HIS A 45 9.50 9.19 -0.63
C HIS A 45 9.49 10.37 0.35
N GLU A 46 8.43 11.17 0.38
CA GLU A 46 8.30 12.28 1.35
C GLU A 46 8.42 11.77 2.79
N ILE A 47 7.78 10.65 3.09
CA ILE A 47 7.81 10.02 4.41
C ILE A 47 9.20 9.47 4.73
N LYS A 48 9.90 8.88 3.76
CA LYS A 48 11.26 8.37 3.92
C LYS A 48 12.25 9.45 4.35
N GLU A 49 12.08 10.67 3.85
CA GLU A 49 12.98 11.79 4.17
C GLU A 49 12.69 12.42 5.54
N LEU A 50 11.65 11.96 6.25
CA LEU A 50 11.37 12.43 7.61
C LEU A 50 12.46 11.94 8.57
N HIS A 51 13.13 12.90 9.21
CA HIS A 51 14.05 12.62 10.31
C HIS A 51 13.28 12.23 11.58
N ALA A 52 13.98 11.63 12.54
CA ALA A 52 13.42 11.42 13.87
C ALA A 52 12.94 12.76 14.48
N ASN A 53 11.91 12.69 15.33
CA ASN A 53 11.21 13.79 15.96
C ASN A 53 10.49 14.70 14.95
N TRP A 54 10.02 14.15 13.82
CA TRP A 54 9.27 14.89 12.79
C TRP A 54 7.95 15.47 13.29
N ASP A 55 7.39 14.90 14.37
CA ASP A 55 6.16 15.38 15.00
C ASP A 55 6.40 16.31 16.20
N SER A 56 7.66 16.54 16.59
CA SER A 56 8.06 17.23 17.83
C SER A 56 7.69 16.51 19.15
N TYR A 57 7.23 15.27 19.09
CA TYR A 57 6.85 14.44 20.24
C TYR A 57 7.71 13.17 20.36
N GLY A 58 8.87 13.14 19.72
CA GLY A 58 9.84 12.05 19.84
C GLY A 58 9.66 10.91 18.85
N SER A 59 8.94 11.13 17.74
CA SER A 59 8.77 10.10 16.70
C SER A 59 10.10 9.53 16.18
N GLN A 60 10.07 8.27 15.77
CA GLN A 60 11.18 7.63 15.08
C GLN A 60 11.15 7.99 13.58
N ALA A 61 12.31 7.89 12.93
CA ALA A 61 12.36 7.90 11.47
C ALA A 61 11.71 6.63 10.94
N VAL A 62 11.07 6.71 9.77
CA VAL A 62 10.41 5.53 9.19
C VAL A 62 11.42 4.48 8.77
N SER A 63 11.17 3.23 9.18
CA SER A 63 12.05 2.10 8.91
C SER A 63 12.02 1.69 7.44
N ALA A 64 13.20 1.40 6.90
CA ALA A 64 13.34 0.86 5.54
C ALA A 64 12.56 -0.46 5.34
N THR A 65 12.38 -1.25 6.40
CA THR A 65 11.66 -2.54 6.36
C THR A 65 10.16 -2.39 6.11
N SER A 66 9.55 -1.29 6.56
CA SER A 66 8.10 -1.06 6.43
C SER A 66 7.67 -0.65 5.01
N PHE A 67 8.59 -0.18 4.15
CA PHE A 67 8.24 0.30 2.81
C PHE A 67 7.77 -0.80 1.87
N ARG A 68 8.40 -1.98 1.91
CA ARG A 68 8.03 -3.08 1.01
C ARG A 68 6.60 -3.60 1.30
N PRO A 69 6.25 -3.97 2.55
CA PRO A 69 4.89 -4.40 2.87
C PRO A 69 3.84 -3.32 2.56
N ALA A 70 4.13 -2.04 2.87
CA ALA A 70 3.22 -0.95 2.57
C ALA A 70 2.97 -0.82 1.06
N LEU A 71 4.03 -0.92 0.24
CA LEU A 71 3.90 -0.88 -1.21
C LEU A 71 3.11 -2.08 -1.76
N GLU A 72 3.29 -3.28 -1.21
CA GLU A 72 2.53 -4.48 -1.58
C GLU A 72 1.02 -4.29 -1.32
N LEU A 73 0.64 -3.77 -0.15
CA LEU A 73 -0.76 -3.45 0.18
C LEU A 73 -1.35 -2.36 -0.72
N ILE A 74 -0.58 -1.31 -1.01
CA ILE A 74 -1.01 -0.23 -1.92
C ILE A 74 -1.26 -0.78 -3.32
N ILE A 75 -0.36 -1.61 -3.86
CA ILE A 75 -0.50 -2.17 -5.20
C ILE A 75 -1.75 -3.05 -5.29
N GLU A 76 -2.02 -3.87 -4.28
CA GLU A 76 -3.26 -4.66 -4.22
C GLU A 76 -4.50 -3.74 -4.17
N ALA A 77 -4.43 -2.64 -3.40
CA ALA A 77 -5.53 -1.70 -3.27
C ALA A 77 -5.82 -0.93 -4.56
N VAL A 78 -4.80 -0.54 -5.32
CA VAL A 78 -4.93 0.36 -6.48
C VAL A 78 -5.95 -0.13 -7.53
N HIS A 79 -6.12 -1.44 -7.65
CA HIS A 79 -7.04 -2.07 -8.61
C HIS A 79 -8.46 -2.24 -8.10
N ARG A 80 -8.70 -2.07 -6.79
CA ARG A 80 -9.95 -2.48 -6.13
C ARG A 80 -10.58 -1.38 -5.28
N CYS A 81 -9.75 -0.49 -4.77
CA CYS A 81 -10.09 0.46 -3.73
C CYS A 81 -9.83 1.90 -4.18
N LYS A 82 -10.29 2.84 -3.37
CA LYS A 82 -9.74 4.19 -3.39
C LYS A 82 -8.27 4.19 -2.97
N GLU A 83 -7.58 5.27 -3.30
CA GLU A 83 -6.23 5.49 -2.82
C GLU A 83 -6.23 5.62 -1.29
N PRO A 84 -5.32 4.94 -0.58
CA PRO A 84 -5.18 5.17 0.85
C PRO A 84 -4.56 6.55 1.11
N SER A 85 -4.93 7.14 2.23
CA SER A 85 -4.04 8.09 2.89
C SER A 85 -2.83 7.32 3.47
N ILE A 86 -1.63 7.86 3.26
CA ILE A 86 -0.37 7.24 3.68
C ILE A 86 0.30 8.17 4.69
N VAL A 87 0.50 7.67 5.91
CA VAL A 87 1.02 8.44 7.05
C VAL A 87 2.20 7.73 7.71
N PRO A 88 3.21 8.46 8.21
CA PRO A 88 4.24 7.89 9.08
C PRO A 88 3.64 7.56 10.45
N LEU A 89 4.05 6.44 11.06
CA LEU A 89 3.73 6.12 12.44
C LEU A 89 4.83 6.61 13.37
N ALA A 90 4.47 6.97 14.61
CA ALA A 90 5.41 7.49 15.61
C ALA A 90 6.56 6.49 15.90
N GLU A 91 6.28 5.19 15.83
CA GLU A 91 7.29 4.14 16.09
C GLU A 91 8.09 3.72 14.86
N GLY A 92 8.02 4.50 13.77
CA GLY A 92 8.80 4.25 12.55
C GLY A 92 8.14 3.32 11.54
N GLY A 93 6.87 2.96 11.75
CA GLY A 93 6.04 2.23 10.78
C GLY A 93 5.36 3.14 9.75
N ILE A 94 4.47 2.55 8.95
CA ILE A 94 3.67 3.24 7.93
C ILE A 94 2.20 2.86 8.08
N GLY A 95 1.34 3.85 8.27
CA GLY A 95 -0.11 3.68 8.30
C GLY A 95 -0.73 3.90 6.93
N LEU A 96 -1.65 3.01 6.56
CA LEU A 96 -2.46 3.07 5.34
C LEU A 96 -3.92 3.13 5.72
N ARG A 97 -4.62 4.21 5.36
CA ARG A 97 -6.03 4.39 5.72
C ARG A 97 -6.92 4.66 4.53
N TRP A 98 -7.96 3.85 4.40
CA TRP A 98 -9.06 4.00 3.45
C TRP A 98 -10.31 4.44 4.20
N GLU A 99 -10.99 5.47 3.68
CA GLU A 99 -12.25 5.95 4.25
C GLU A 99 -13.23 6.26 3.13
N GLU A 100 -14.44 5.71 3.21
CA GLU A 100 -15.50 5.95 2.23
C GLU A 100 -16.88 5.74 2.86
N ALA A 101 -17.81 6.67 2.66
CA ALA A 101 -19.25 6.45 2.93
C ALA A 101 -19.59 5.85 4.32
N GLY A 102 -18.85 6.24 5.37
CA GLY A 102 -19.08 5.75 6.74
C GLY A 102 -18.41 4.42 7.07
N LYS A 103 -17.60 3.86 6.16
CA LYS A 103 -16.67 2.77 6.43
C LYS A 103 -15.23 3.25 6.43
N ALA A 104 -14.40 2.62 7.26
CA ALA A 104 -12.97 2.86 7.31
C ALA A 104 -12.20 1.54 7.48
N LEU A 105 -11.02 1.48 6.87
CA LEU A 105 -10.00 0.46 7.13
C LEU A 105 -8.67 1.17 7.32
N GLU A 106 -7.97 0.81 8.39
CA GLU A 106 -6.60 1.24 8.69
C GLU A 106 -5.72 -0.01 8.80
N LEU A 107 -4.58 0.02 8.11
CA LEU A 107 -3.55 -1.01 8.15
C LEU A 107 -2.21 -0.36 8.49
N ASP A 108 -1.68 -0.69 9.65
CA ASP A 108 -0.43 -0.17 10.17
C ASP A 108 0.68 -1.19 10.00
N VAL A 109 1.60 -0.91 9.08
CA VAL A 109 2.80 -1.71 8.84
C VAL A 109 3.86 -1.32 9.87
N GLN A 110 4.13 -2.24 10.78
CA GLN A 110 5.13 -2.08 11.84
C GLN A 110 6.56 -2.27 11.34
N VAL A 111 7.54 -1.97 12.20
CA VAL A 111 8.98 -2.06 11.85
C VAL A 111 9.46 -3.51 11.66
N ASP A 112 8.78 -4.48 12.27
CA ASP A 112 9.01 -5.92 12.16
C ASP A 112 8.18 -6.57 11.04
N GLU A 113 7.59 -5.76 10.16
CA GLU A 113 6.73 -6.17 9.04
C GLU A 113 5.37 -6.77 9.44
N ALA A 114 5.06 -6.81 10.75
CA ALA A 114 3.71 -7.13 11.21
C ALA A 114 2.72 -6.04 10.79
N VAL A 115 1.47 -6.42 10.59
CA VAL A 115 0.39 -5.49 10.27
C VAL A 115 -0.61 -5.47 11.41
N GLU A 116 -0.97 -4.28 11.88
CA GLU A 116 -2.13 -4.09 12.75
C GLU A 116 -3.27 -3.52 11.91
N ALA A 117 -4.49 -4.02 12.12
CA ALA A 117 -5.66 -3.64 11.35
C ALA A 117 -6.80 -3.15 12.25
N TYR A 118 -7.44 -2.07 11.81
CA TYR A 118 -8.63 -1.51 12.44
C TYR A 118 -9.69 -1.27 11.37
N ALA A 119 -10.91 -1.72 11.62
CA ALA A 119 -12.01 -1.60 10.67
C ALA A 119 -13.26 -1.04 11.37
N GLU A 120 -13.90 -0.06 10.75
CA GLU A 120 -15.12 0.57 11.27
C GLU A 120 -16.19 0.62 10.17
N GLY A 121 -17.45 0.43 10.56
CA GLY A 121 -18.59 0.56 9.65
C GLY A 121 -18.65 -0.52 8.55
N VAL A 122 -18.00 -1.67 8.76
CA VAL A 122 -17.99 -2.79 7.81
C VAL A 122 -18.44 -4.10 8.47
N GLU A 123 -19.13 -4.95 7.70
CA GLU A 123 -19.48 -6.31 8.11
C GLU A 123 -18.30 -7.26 7.83
N ILE A 124 -17.21 -7.08 8.56
CA ILE A 124 -16.05 -7.97 8.54
C ILE A 124 -15.78 -8.40 9.98
N ASP A 125 -15.36 -9.66 10.17
CA ASP A 125 -14.91 -10.14 11.47
C ASP A 125 -13.80 -9.25 12.03
N GLU A 126 -13.75 -9.10 13.35
CA GLU A 126 -12.72 -8.32 14.03
C GLU A 126 -11.32 -8.84 13.62
N PRO A 127 -10.42 -7.97 13.12
CA PRO A 127 -9.09 -8.38 12.73
C PRO A 127 -8.31 -8.93 13.92
N VAL A 128 -7.58 -10.02 13.70
CA VAL A 128 -6.64 -10.55 14.70
C VAL A 128 -5.32 -9.81 14.56
N ASN A 129 -4.90 -9.09 15.59
CA ASN A 129 -3.65 -8.32 15.59
C ASN A 129 -2.59 -8.96 16.51
N PRO A 130 -1.29 -8.92 16.13
CA PRO A 130 -0.79 -8.56 14.79
C PRO A 130 -1.11 -9.64 13.75
N MET A 131 -1.16 -9.27 12.47
CA MET A 131 -1.35 -10.17 11.33
C MET A 131 -0.21 -10.13 10.33
N SER A 132 -0.10 -11.17 9.52
CA SER A 132 0.83 -11.20 8.40
C SER A 132 0.35 -10.32 7.24
N ILE A 133 1.28 -9.90 6.37
CA ILE A 133 0.96 -9.17 5.14
C ILE A 133 -0.08 -9.90 4.29
N LYS A 134 0.01 -11.24 4.23
CA LYS A 134 -0.94 -12.06 3.48
C LYS A 134 -2.36 -11.92 4.04
N GLU A 135 -2.52 -12.00 5.35
CA GLU A 135 -3.84 -11.85 6.00
C GLU A 135 -4.37 -10.42 5.83
N ALA A 136 -3.49 -9.41 5.90
CA ALA A 136 -3.85 -8.02 5.62
C ALA A 136 -4.31 -7.81 4.16
N MET A 137 -3.69 -8.46 3.18
CA MET A 137 -4.15 -8.45 1.79
C MET A 137 -5.54 -9.09 1.66
N GLU A 138 -5.78 -10.22 2.33
CA GLU A 138 -7.09 -10.88 2.32
C GLU A 138 -8.18 -9.98 2.94
N LEU A 139 -7.86 -9.29 4.03
CA LEU A 139 -8.74 -8.31 4.68
C LEU A 139 -9.03 -7.12 3.75
N LEU A 140 -8.01 -6.52 3.15
CA LEU A 140 -8.12 -5.41 2.20
C LEU A 140 -9.02 -5.78 1.02
N VAL A 141 -8.86 -6.99 0.46
CA VAL A 141 -9.70 -7.46 -0.65
C VAL A 141 -11.17 -7.59 -0.23
N ARG A 142 -11.46 -7.98 1.01
CA ARG A 142 -12.84 -8.02 1.54
C ARG A 142 -13.39 -6.60 1.69
N TYR A 143 -12.64 -5.70 2.31
CA TYR A 143 -13.03 -4.30 2.49
C TYR A 143 -13.36 -3.58 1.18
N CYS A 144 -12.62 -3.86 0.12
CA CYS A 144 -12.85 -3.19 -1.17
C CYS A 144 -14.02 -3.79 -1.98
N ARG A 145 -14.67 -4.84 -1.47
CA ARG A 145 -15.89 -5.43 -2.07
C ARG A 145 -17.17 -5.03 -1.34
N THR A 146 -17.07 -4.49 -0.13
CA THR A 146 -18.23 -3.97 0.62
C THR A 146 -18.70 -2.65 0.05
#